data_AF-A0A843GGT0-F1
#
_entry.id   AF-A0A843GGT0-F1
#
_cell.length_a   1.000
_cell.length_b   1.000
_cell.length_c   1.000
_cell.angle_alpha   90.00
_cell.angle_beta   90.00
_cell.angle_gamma   90.00
#
_symmetry.space_group_name_H-M   'P 1'
#
loop_
_entity.id
_entity.type
_entity.pdbx_description
1 polymer ?
#
loop_
_entity_poly.entity_id
_entity_poly.type
_entity_poly.pdbx_seq_one_letter_code
_entity_poly.pdbx_strand_id
1 'polypeptide(L)'
;MQSRKIESNDIINQGGNLAEITQAVLQQTTKNVIPLNKSLLPSRGVFYKGDINLKKLSTLDIKNLSMVTSDTIDGVMNSIIAKNVTGVNINDILVGDKIWLIFYLRSITYNDYPYQIKYQCDNCNNIDTFQMRFDNLNVSYLPEDFNYEYTMNNGDTIVIGFPTIGNEIECNAILREPDKYSITPIDESLLNISSYIKSINGEIKSAMSAYRYIENLDALSFTNFANYMTDVNFGVKPYIEIDCSCGNKVAVPLTFSPDYFMPKIK
;
A
#
# COMPACT_ATOMS: atom_id res chain seq x y z
N MET A 1 36.24 -26.77 63.23
CA MET A 1 34.93 -26.18 62.92
C MET A 1 34.39 -26.85 61.67
N GLN A 2 33.20 -27.45 61.81
CA GLN A 2 32.63 -28.44 60.90
C GLN A 2 31.89 -27.79 59.72
N SER A 3 31.99 -28.46 58.57
CA SER A 3 31.27 -28.22 57.33
C SER A 3 29.75 -28.25 57.49
N ARG A 4 29.03 -27.35 56.82
CA ARG A 4 27.60 -27.50 56.51
C ARG A 4 27.41 -27.63 55.01
N LYS A 5 26.82 -28.77 54.61
CA LYS A 5 26.26 -29.02 53.28
C LYS A 5 25.14 -28.03 53.02
N ILE A 6 25.13 -27.42 51.84
CA ILE A 6 23.94 -26.76 51.30
C ILE A 6 23.20 -27.84 50.52
N GLU A 7 22.01 -28.19 51.00
CA GLU A 7 21.14 -29.18 50.38
C GLU A 7 20.50 -28.59 49.12
N SER A 8 20.67 -29.31 48.03
CA SER A 8 19.95 -29.15 46.77
C SER A 8 18.49 -29.56 46.98
N ASN A 9 17.59 -28.59 47.13
CA ASN A 9 16.16 -28.74 46.88
C ASN A 9 15.55 -27.34 46.83
N ASP A 10 15.34 -26.85 45.60
CA ASP A 10 14.20 -26.01 45.21
C ASP A 10 14.40 -25.60 43.73
N ILE A 11 14.42 -26.61 42.85
CA ILE A 11 14.10 -26.39 41.44
C ILE A 11 12.58 -26.33 41.38
N ILE A 12 12.03 -25.12 41.48
CA ILE A 12 10.63 -24.87 41.18
C ILE A 12 10.48 -25.12 39.67
N ASN A 13 9.94 -26.30 39.34
CA ASN A 13 9.34 -26.61 38.05
C ASN A 13 8.26 -25.55 37.74
N GLN A 14 8.59 -24.55 36.94
CA GLN A 14 7.62 -23.80 36.14
C GLN A 14 7.82 -24.15 34.67
N GLY A 15 7.66 -25.43 34.34
CA GLY A 15 7.41 -25.87 32.98
C GLY A 15 5.97 -25.50 32.61
N GLY A 16 5.74 -24.27 32.16
CA GLY A 16 4.48 -23.91 31.53
C GLY A 16 4.25 -24.80 30.32
N ASN A 17 3.07 -25.40 30.23
CA ASN A 17 2.70 -26.27 29.12
C ASN A 17 2.78 -25.47 27.82
N LEU A 18 3.82 -25.72 27.02
CA LEU A 18 4.03 -25.04 25.74
C LEU A 18 2.79 -25.13 24.86
N ALA A 19 2.02 -26.21 24.93
CA ALA A 19 0.78 -26.34 24.17
C ALA A 19 -0.32 -25.37 24.63
N GLU A 20 -0.42 -25.08 25.93
CA GLU A 20 -1.38 -24.10 26.47
C GLU A 20 -0.93 -22.66 26.14
N ILE A 21 0.37 -22.37 26.20
CA ILE A 21 0.91 -21.08 25.78
C ILE A 21 0.70 -20.90 24.28
N THR A 22 0.98 -21.92 23.47
CA THR A 22 0.76 -21.90 22.01
C THR A 22 -0.73 -21.77 21.69
N GLN A 23 -1.63 -22.46 22.38
CA GLN A 23 -3.08 -22.31 22.19
C GLN A 23 -3.58 -20.94 22.64
N ALA A 24 -3.08 -20.38 23.74
CA ALA A 24 -3.45 -19.04 24.20
C ALA A 24 -2.94 -17.95 23.24
N VAL A 25 -1.72 -18.11 22.69
CA VAL A 25 -1.18 -17.22 21.65
C VAL A 25 -2.00 -17.34 20.36
N LEU A 26 -2.35 -18.57 19.95
CA LEU A 26 -3.19 -18.82 18.77
C LEU A 26 -4.62 -18.25 18.95
N GLN A 27 -5.21 -18.40 20.13
CA GLN A 27 -6.53 -17.84 20.47
C GLN A 27 -6.52 -16.31 20.62
N GLN A 28 -5.41 -15.71 21.07
CA GLN A 28 -5.23 -14.25 21.02
C GLN A 28 -5.05 -13.75 19.59
N THR A 29 -4.42 -14.53 18.70
CA THR A 29 -4.30 -14.16 17.29
C THR A 29 -5.60 -14.24 16.50
N THR A 30 -6.55 -15.11 16.87
CA THR A 30 -7.85 -15.22 16.18
C THR A 30 -8.89 -14.20 16.61
N LYS A 31 -8.74 -13.55 17.78
CA LYS A 31 -9.70 -12.53 18.28
C LYS A 31 -9.62 -11.14 17.62
N ASN A 32 -8.60 -10.88 16.78
CA ASN A 32 -8.34 -9.56 16.20
C ASN A 32 -8.40 -9.54 14.66
N VAL A 33 -9.23 -10.41 14.08
CA VAL A 33 -9.45 -10.47 12.63
C VAL A 33 -10.69 -9.64 12.29
N ILE A 34 -10.52 -8.63 11.45
CA ILE A 34 -11.57 -7.71 11.02
C ILE A 34 -11.81 -7.96 9.52
N PRO A 35 -13.00 -8.45 9.11
CA PRO A 35 -13.29 -8.61 7.69
C PRO A 35 -13.35 -7.23 7.02
N LEU A 36 -12.64 -7.07 5.90
CA LEU A 36 -12.65 -5.86 5.10
C LEU A 36 -13.83 -5.88 4.14
N ASN A 37 -14.67 -4.84 4.18
CA ASN A 37 -15.58 -4.58 3.08
C ASN A 37 -14.76 -4.10 1.86
N LYS A 38 -14.60 -4.99 0.88
CA LYS A 38 -13.83 -4.74 -0.35
C LYS A 38 -14.35 -3.57 -1.19
N SER A 39 -15.62 -3.19 -1.07
CA SER A 39 -16.17 -2.04 -1.78
C SER A 39 -15.56 -0.70 -1.33
N LEU A 40 -14.89 -0.68 -0.18
CA LEU A 40 -14.20 0.50 0.33
C LEU A 40 -12.83 0.71 -0.31
N LEU A 41 -12.24 -0.33 -0.91
CA LEU A 41 -10.96 -0.23 -1.60
C LEU A 41 -11.09 0.69 -2.81
N PRO A 42 -10.03 1.43 -3.17
CA PRO A 42 -9.97 2.19 -4.42
C PRO A 42 -10.33 1.36 -5.66
N SER A 43 -9.86 0.12 -5.73
CA SER A 43 -10.21 -0.83 -6.80
C SER A 43 -11.63 -1.41 -6.69
N ARG A 44 -12.37 -1.10 -5.63
CA ARG A 44 -13.63 -1.75 -5.20
C ARG A 44 -13.50 -3.26 -4.98
N GLY A 45 -12.26 -3.74 -4.92
CA GLY A 45 -11.87 -5.12 -4.72
C GLY A 45 -12.30 -6.10 -5.81
N VAL A 46 -12.60 -5.61 -7.02
CA VAL A 46 -13.01 -6.44 -8.17
C VAL A 46 -11.92 -7.44 -8.61
N PHE A 47 -10.66 -7.17 -8.23
CA PHE A 47 -9.51 -8.02 -8.55
C PHE A 47 -9.24 -9.13 -7.52
N TYR A 48 -9.92 -9.11 -6.37
CA TYR A 48 -9.68 -10.06 -5.29
C TYR A 48 -10.80 -11.10 -5.22
N LYS A 49 -10.46 -12.35 -5.54
CA LYS A 49 -11.42 -13.46 -5.55
C LYS A 49 -11.93 -13.85 -4.16
N GLY A 50 -11.08 -13.74 -3.14
CA GLY A 50 -11.39 -14.11 -1.76
C GLY A 50 -11.85 -12.94 -0.89
N ASP A 51 -12.25 -13.27 0.33
CA ASP A 51 -12.42 -12.29 1.39
C ASP A 51 -11.06 -11.78 1.88
N ILE A 52 -11.00 -10.51 2.23
CA ILE A 52 -9.81 -9.90 2.80
C ILE A 52 -10.07 -9.66 4.28
N ASN A 53 -9.12 -10.04 5.11
CA ASN A 53 -9.18 -9.85 6.55
C ASN A 53 -8.00 -9.02 7.03
N LEU A 54 -8.25 -8.19 8.04
CA LEU A 54 -7.29 -7.25 8.57
C LEU A 54 -7.00 -7.53 10.04
N LYS A 55 -5.77 -7.22 10.45
CA LYS A 55 -5.34 -7.19 11.84
C LYS A 55 -4.83 -5.79 12.19
N LYS A 56 -5.23 -5.26 13.35
CA LYS A 56 -4.69 -4.00 13.88
C LYS A 56 -3.15 -4.03 13.93
N LEU A 57 -2.53 -2.88 13.67
CA LEU A 57 -1.08 -2.72 13.69
C LEU A 57 -0.53 -2.96 15.10
N SER A 58 0.60 -3.65 15.20
CA SER A 58 1.31 -3.79 16.48
C SER A 58 2.20 -2.57 16.75
N THR A 59 2.71 -2.45 17.98
CA THR A 59 3.67 -1.40 18.34
C THR A 59 4.90 -1.39 17.42
N LEU A 60 5.37 -2.56 16.99
CA LEU A 60 6.50 -2.66 16.06
C LEU A 60 6.13 -2.15 14.67
N ASP A 61 4.92 -2.41 14.20
CA ASP A 61 4.45 -1.94 12.89
C ASP A 61 4.36 -0.41 12.88
N ILE A 62 3.78 0.17 13.93
CA ILE A 62 3.70 1.62 14.13
C ILE A 62 5.10 2.25 14.21
N LYS A 63 6.02 1.66 14.97
CA LYS A 63 7.41 2.12 15.05
C LYS A 63 8.06 2.13 13.67
N ASN A 64 7.95 1.04 12.92
CA ASN A 64 8.55 0.93 11.60
C ASN A 64 7.97 1.97 10.62
N LEU A 65 6.65 2.18 10.63
CA LEU A 65 5.99 3.22 9.82
C LEU A 65 6.43 4.63 10.20
N SER A 66 6.67 4.88 11.48
CA SER A 66 7.14 6.19 11.95
C SER A 66 8.61 6.50 11.58
N MET A 67 9.37 5.49 11.15
CA MET A 67 10.80 5.62 10.84
C MET A 67 11.10 5.49 9.33
N VAL A 68 10.08 5.43 8.47
CA VAL A 68 10.27 5.29 7.03
C VAL A 68 10.98 6.50 6.43
N THR A 69 11.79 6.23 5.41
CA THR A 69 12.40 7.20 4.51
C THR A 69 11.88 6.95 3.09
N SER A 70 12.18 7.84 2.15
CA SER A 70 11.89 7.63 0.72
C SER A 70 12.36 6.26 0.22
N ASP A 71 13.51 5.80 0.72
CA ASP A 71 14.17 4.59 0.19
C ASP A 71 13.64 3.29 0.85
N THR A 72 12.96 3.41 1.99
CA THR A 72 12.54 2.26 2.81
C THR A 72 11.03 2.09 2.87
N ILE A 73 10.27 3.10 2.45
CA ILE A 73 8.82 3.16 2.59
C ILE A 73 8.12 1.96 1.97
N ASP A 74 8.49 1.56 0.75
CA ASP A 74 7.85 0.45 0.05
C ASP A 74 8.09 -0.89 0.74
N GLY A 75 9.34 -1.15 1.17
CA GLY A 75 9.68 -2.37 1.90
C GLY A 75 8.94 -2.47 3.23
N VAL A 76 8.81 -1.36 3.96
CA VAL A 76 8.07 -1.30 5.22
C VAL A 76 6.57 -1.50 4.99
N MET A 77 5.97 -0.82 4.00
CA MET A 77 4.55 -1.00 3.65
C MET A 77 4.24 -2.44 3.26
N ASN A 78 5.07 -3.03 2.39
CA ASN A 78 4.89 -4.42 1.95
C ASN A 78 4.98 -5.39 3.14
N SER A 79 5.95 -5.21 4.05
CA SER A 79 6.08 -6.03 5.25
C SER A 79 4.85 -5.95 6.16
N ILE A 80 4.29 -4.74 6.34
CA ILE A 80 3.12 -4.51 7.17
C ILE A 80 1.87 -5.11 6.54
N ILE A 81 1.70 -4.92 5.23
CA ILE A 81 0.58 -5.53 4.49
C ILE A 81 0.67 -7.05 4.56
N ALA A 82 1.84 -7.66 4.35
CA ALA A 82 2.03 -9.11 4.44
C ALA A 82 1.62 -9.69 5.80
N LYS A 83 1.88 -8.95 6.88
CA LYS A 83 1.62 -9.38 8.25
C LYS A 83 0.17 -9.13 8.68
N ASN A 84 -0.45 -8.05 8.19
CA ASN A 84 -1.70 -7.53 8.70
C ASN A 84 -2.89 -7.71 7.74
N VAL A 85 -2.66 -8.10 6.50
CA VAL A 85 -3.69 -8.37 5.48
C VAL A 85 -3.63 -9.85 5.10
N THR A 86 -4.73 -10.57 5.28
CA THR A 86 -4.82 -12.02 4.98
C THR A 86 -6.02 -12.33 4.09
N GLY A 87 -6.03 -13.50 3.46
CA GLY A 87 -7.06 -13.92 2.50
C GLY A 87 -6.76 -13.54 1.03
N VAL A 88 -5.68 -12.78 0.81
CA VAL A 88 -5.11 -12.44 -0.50
C VAL A 88 -3.59 -12.62 -0.46
N ASN A 89 -2.98 -13.00 -1.59
CA ASN A 89 -1.52 -13.01 -1.70
C ASN A 89 -1.02 -11.56 -1.78
N ILE A 90 0.01 -11.21 -1.00
CA ILE A 90 0.57 -9.86 -1.03
C ILE A 90 0.97 -9.40 -2.44
N ASN A 91 1.50 -10.30 -3.27
CA ASN A 91 1.94 -9.97 -4.62
C ASN A 91 0.77 -9.63 -5.56
N ASP A 92 -0.46 -9.96 -5.18
CA ASP A 92 -1.67 -9.66 -5.94
C ASP A 92 -2.32 -8.35 -5.50
N ILE A 93 -1.85 -7.72 -4.42
CA ILE A 93 -2.38 -6.44 -3.93
C ILE A 93 -1.98 -5.33 -4.90
N LEU A 94 -2.98 -4.58 -5.37
CA LEU A 94 -2.79 -3.47 -6.29
C LEU A 94 -2.10 -2.30 -5.58
N VAL A 95 -1.18 -1.61 -6.27
CA VAL A 95 -0.46 -0.44 -5.74
C VAL A 95 -1.44 0.68 -5.35
N GLY A 96 -2.51 0.87 -6.12
CA GLY A 96 -3.57 1.83 -5.78
C GLY A 96 -4.28 1.51 -4.45
N ASP A 97 -4.39 0.23 -4.09
CA ASP A 97 -4.98 -0.21 -2.82
C ASP A 97 -3.95 -0.27 -1.68
N LYS A 98 -2.66 -0.52 -1.99
CA LYS A 98 -1.54 -0.61 -1.02
C LYS A 98 -1.52 0.59 -0.08
N ILE A 99 -1.52 1.81 -0.65
CA ILE A 99 -1.46 3.06 0.14
C ILE A 99 -2.72 3.18 1.00
N TRP A 100 -3.90 2.95 0.41
CA TRP A 100 -5.18 3.01 1.12
C TRP A 100 -5.22 2.05 2.31
N LEU A 101 -4.73 0.82 2.14
CA LEU A 101 -4.66 -0.19 3.20
C LEU A 101 -3.82 0.27 4.38
N ILE A 102 -2.70 0.97 4.17
CA ILE A 102 -1.89 1.53 5.26
C ILE A 102 -2.68 2.57 6.05
N PHE A 103 -3.38 3.48 5.36
CA PHE A 103 -4.24 4.47 6.02
C PHE A 103 -5.39 3.80 6.80
N TYR A 104 -6.03 2.79 6.21
CA TYR A 104 -7.14 2.09 6.83
C TYR A 104 -6.70 1.25 8.04
N LEU A 105 -5.56 0.55 7.94
CA LEU A 105 -4.95 -0.19 9.05
C LEU A 105 -4.66 0.74 10.24
N ARG A 106 -4.18 1.96 10.01
CA ARG A 106 -4.04 2.96 11.09
C ARG A 106 -5.42 3.33 11.67
N SER A 107 -6.40 3.62 10.82
CA SER A 107 -7.74 4.00 11.28
C SER A 107 -8.34 2.94 12.21
N ILE A 108 -8.36 1.67 11.81
CA ILE A 108 -8.88 0.60 12.68
C ILE A 108 -8.02 0.38 13.93
N THR A 109 -6.72 0.66 13.88
CA THR A 109 -5.82 0.51 15.03
C THR A 109 -6.14 1.53 16.12
N TYR A 110 -6.30 2.80 15.75
CA TYR A 110 -6.59 3.90 16.67
C TYR A 110 -8.07 4.25 16.80
N ASN A 111 -8.97 3.44 16.25
CA ASN A 111 -10.42 3.74 16.18
C ASN A 111 -10.67 5.14 15.57
N ASP A 112 -10.02 5.40 14.43
CA ASP A 112 -10.05 6.66 13.69
C ASP A 112 -9.64 7.89 14.51
N TYR A 113 -8.71 7.76 15.46
CA TYR A 113 -8.21 8.91 16.20
C TYR A 113 -7.58 9.95 15.25
N PRO A 114 -7.99 11.23 15.34
CA PRO A 114 -7.60 12.24 14.37
C PRO A 114 -6.11 12.58 14.49
N TYR A 115 -5.51 12.88 13.34
CA TYR A 115 -4.17 13.46 13.23
C TYR A 115 -4.29 14.97 13.00
N GLN A 116 -3.44 15.76 13.65
CA GLN A 116 -3.45 17.22 13.52
C GLN A 116 -2.51 17.68 12.42
N ILE A 117 -3.06 18.32 11.39
CA ILE A 117 -2.31 18.91 10.28
C ILE A 117 -2.38 20.43 10.41
N LYS A 118 -1.22 21.08 10.51
CA LYS A 118 -1.14 22.54 10.41
C LYS A 118 -1.11 22.93 8.94
N TYR A 119 -1.89 23.95 8.58
CA TYR A 119 -1.90 24.50 7.22
C TYR A 119 -1.94 26.02 7.26
N GLN A 120 -1.46 26.65 6.19
CA GLN A 120 -1.55 28.08 5.96
C GLN A 120 -2.31 28.31 4.64
N CYS A 121 -3.28 29.22 4.66
CA CYS A 121 -4.01 29.59 3.45
C CYS A 121 -3.28 30.70 2.70
N ASP A 122 -2.92 30.47 1.45
CA ASP A 122 -2.22 31.46 0.62
C ASP A 122 -3.05 32.73 0.31
N ASN A 123 -4.38 32.65 0.46
CA ASN A 123 -5.27 33.78 0.18
C ASN A 123 -5.43 34.74 1.36
N CYS A 124 -5.69 34.22 2.56
CA CYS A 124 -5.93 35.06 3.75
C CYS A 124 -4.79 35.02 4.77
N ASN A 125 -3.75 34.22 4.54
CA ASN A 125 -2.62 33.96 5.42
C ASN A 125 -2.99 33.40 6.81
N ASN A 126 -4.23 32.94 6.99
CA ASN A 126 -4.64 32.29 8.23
C ASN A 126 -3.88 30.96 8.40
N ILE A 127 -3.39 30.72 9.60
CA ILE A 127 -2.73 29.48 10.00
C ILE A 127 -3.67 28.76 10.97
N ASP A 128 -4.07 27.54 10.62
CA ASP A 128 -5.00 26.76 11.44
C ASP A 128 -4.58 25.29 11.49
N THR A 129 -5.27 24.49 12.31
CA THR A 129 -5.05 23.06 12.48
C THR A 129 -6.29 22.29 12.06
N PHE A 130 -6.12 21.40 11.09
CA PHE A 130 -7.14 20.47 10.64
C PHE A 130 -7.02 19.12 11.34
N GLN A 131 -8.16 18.56 11.76
CA GLN A 131 -8.23 17.21 12.35
C GLN A 131 -8.50 16.17 11.27
N MET A 132 -7.42 15.64 10.68
CA MET A 132 -7.50 14.63 9.64
C MET A 132 -7.93 13.27 10.22
N ARG A 133 -8.97 12.72 9.62
CA ARG A 133 -9.49 11.37 9.78
C ARG A 133 -9.36 10.57 8.49
N PHE A 134 -9.63 9.28 8.57
CA PHE A 134 -9.61 8.42 7.38
C PHE A 134 -10.57 8.89 6.28
N ASP A 135 -11.79 9.27 6.65
CA ASP A 135 -12.82 9.73 5.70
C ASP A 135 -12.49 11.07 5.04
N ASN A 136 -11.43 11.76 5.47
CA ASN A 136 -10.94 12.97 4.80
C ASN A 136 -9.97 12.68 3.66
N LEU A 137 -9.58 11.42 3.45
CA LEU A 137 -8.74 11.05 2.30
C LEU A 137 -9.49 11.30 1.00
N ASN A 138 -8.82 11.99 0.07
CA ASN A 138 -9.31 12.09 -1.28
C ASN A 138 -8.92 10.80 -2.03
N VAL A 139 -9.92 9.99 -2.37
CA VAL A 139 -9.72 8.68 -3.00
C VAL A 139 -10.37 8.70 -4.39
N SER A 140 -9.58 8.43 -5.42
CA SER A 140 -10.12 8.07 -6.73
C SER A 140 -10.44 6.59 -6.74
N TYR A 141 -11.70 6.27 -7.03
CA TYR A 141 -12.17 4.90 -7.17
C TYR A 141 -12.16 4.48 -8.64
N LEU A 142 -11.86 3.21 -8.87
CA LEU A 142 -12.04 2.61 -10.19
C LEU A 142 -13.53 2.75 -10.60
N PRO A 143 -13.82 3.20 -11.84
CA PRO A 143 -15.19 3.24 -12.36
C PRO A 143 -15.84 1.86 -12.34
N GLU A 144 -17.16 1.81 -12.09
CA GLU A 144 -17.90 0.54 -12.05
C GLU A 144 -18.05 -0.11 -13.43
N ASP A 145 -17.96 0.69 -14.49
CA ASP A 145 -18.08 0.33 -15.90
C ASP A 145 -16.71 0.22 -16.61
N PHE A 146 -15.61 0.10 -15.84
CA PHE A 146 -14.26 0.00 -16.39
C PHE A 146 -14.12 -1.18 -17.39
N ASN A 147 -13.61 -0.88 -18.58
CA ASN A 147 -13.27 -1.89 -19.58
C ASN A 147 -11.81 -2.34 -19.44
N TYR A 148 -11.62 -3.64 -19.26
CA TYR A 148 -10.30 -4.26 -19.19
C TYR A 148 -9.58 -4.30 -20.53
N GLU A 149 -10.27 -4.08 -21.65
CA GLU A 149 -9.67 -4.09 -22.97
C GLU A 149 -9.52 -2.68 -23.53
N TYR A 150 -8.34 -2.41 -24.11
CA TYR A 150 -8.04 -1.18 -24.82
C TYR A 150 -7.52 -1.51 -26.22
N THR A 151 -8.13 -0.93 -27.23
CA THR A 151 -7.67 -1.07 -28.62
C THR A 151 -6.74 0.09 -28.98
N MET A 152 -5.50 -0.25 -29.30
CA MET A 152 -4.47 0.68 -29.72
C MET A 152 -4.74 1.22 -31.14
N ASN A 153 -4.15 2.37 -31.48
CA ASN A 153 -4.27 2.96 -32.83
C ASN A 153 -3.72 2.04 -33.93
N ASN A 154 -2.76 1.17 -33.59
CA ASN A 154 -2.16 0.21 -34.51
C ASN A 154 -3.00 -1.09 -34.67
N GLY A 155 -4.16 -1.18 -33.99
CA GLY A 155 -5.07 -2.32 -34.03
C GLY A 155 -4.80 -3.40 -32.98
N ASP A 156 -3.73 -3.30 -32.20
CA ASP A 156 -3.48 -4.25 -31.10
C ASP A 156 -4.53 -4.09 -30.00
N THR A 157 -4.90 -5.21 -29.39
CA THR A 157 -5.79 -5.24 -28.22
C THR A 157 -4.98 -5.54 -26.97
N ILE A 158 -4.97 -4.60 -26.03
CA ILE A 158 -4.31 -4.73 -24.74
C ILE A 158 -5.34 -5.10 -23.69
N VAL A 159 -5.07 -6.14 -22.90
CA VAL A 159 -5.78 -6.35 -21.64
C VAL A 159 -5.03 -5.60 -20.54
N ILE A 160 -5.71 -4.62 -19.96
CA ILE A 160 -5.21 -3.80 -18.87
C ILE A 160 -5.14 -4.63 -17.58
N GLY A 161 -3.95 -4.66 -17.01
CA GLY A 161 -3.71 -4.94 -15.59
C GLY A 161 -3.51 -3.63 -14.83
N PHE A 162 -3.68 -3.68 -13.52
CA PHE A 162 -3.21 -2.60 -12.65
C PHE A 162 -1.95 -3.08 -11.93
N PRO A 163 -0.97 -2.20 -11.70
CA PRO A 163 0.28 -2.57 -11.06
C PRO A 163 0.01 -3.18 -9.68
N THR A 164 0.59 -4.34 -9.41
CA THR A 164 0.56 -4.98 -8.09
C THR A 164 1.88 -4.77 -7.35
N ILE A 165 1.90 -5.09 -6.05
CA ILE A 165 3.15 -5.18 -5.28
C ILE A 165 4.13 -6.16 -5.95
N GLY A 166 3.62 -7.26 -6.53
CA GLY A 166 4.44 -8.19 -7.30
C GLY A 166 5.10 -7.53 -8.52
N ASN A 167 4.35 -6.72 -9.27
CA ASN A 167 4.90 -5.97 -10.40
C ASN A 167 5.93 -4.93 -9.94
N GLU A 168 5.67 -4.22 -8.84
CA GLU A 168 6.60 -3.24 -8.26
C GLU A 168 7.93 -3.92 -7.87
N ILE A 169 7.88 -5.10 -7.25
CA ILE A 169 9.07 -5.90 -6.91
C ILE A 169 9.81 -6.34 -8.17
N GLU A 170 9.11 -6.81 -9.19
CA GLU A 170 9.70 -7.23 -10.48
C GLU A 170 10.39 -6.06 -11.20
N CYS A 171 9.71 -4.91 -11.30
CA CYS A 171 10.25 -3.71 -11.94
C CYS A 171 11.49 -3.21 -11.18
N ASN A 172 11.44 -3.16 -9.84
CA ASN A 172 12.59 -2.81 -9.01
C ASN A 172 13.76 -3.79 -9.17
N ALA A 173 13.49 -5.09 -9.35
CA ALA A 173 14.54 -6.06 -9.62
C ALA A 173 15.22 -5.82 -10.97
N ILE A 174 14.44 -5.48 -12.00
CA ILE A 174 14.94 -5.10 -13.33
C ILE A 174 15.83 -3.84 -13.23
N LEU A 175 15.38 -2.80 -12.53
CA LEU A 175 16.09 -1.53 -12.41
C LEU A 175 17.39 -1.64 -11.58
N ARG A 176 17.46 -2.60 -10.65
CA ARG A 176 18.69 -2.87 -9.87
C ARG A 176 19.76 -3.61 -10.67
N GLU A 177 19.36 -4.40 -11.66
CA GLU A 177 20.26 -5.23 -12.46
C GLU A 177 19.98 -5.07 -13.97
N PRO A 178 19.99 -3.83 -14.50
CA PRO A 178 19.51 -3.54 -15.86
C PRO A 178 20.31 -4.28 -16.93
N ASP A 179 21.61 -4.48 -16.71
CA ASP A 179 22.53 -5.17 -17.61
C ASP A 179 22.16 -6.64 -17.85
N LYS A 180 21.37 -7.26 -16.96
CA LYS A 180 20.85 -8.63 -17.16
C LYS A 180 19.73 -8.68 -18.20
N TYR A 181 19.05 -7.56 -18.43
CA TYR A 181 17.84 -7.48 -19.25
C TYR A 181 18.03 -6.66 -20.53
N SER A 182 18.98 -5.73 -20.53
CA SER A 182 19.19 -4.79 -21.63
C SER A 182 20.63 -4.32 -21.71
N ILE A 183 21.11 -4.11 -22.94
CA ILE A 183 22.40 -3.44 -23.21
C ILE A 183 22.22 -1.90 -23.18
N THR A 184 20.99 -1.42 -23.39
CA THR A 184 20.64 0.00 -23.31
C THR A 184 20.04 0.34 -21.95
N PRO A 185 20.15 1.60 -21.50
CA PRO A 185 19.45 2.06 -20.31
C PRO A 185 17.95 1.75 -20.39
N ILE A 186 17.39 1.27 -19.29
CA ILE A 186 15.96 1.00 -19.15
C ILE A 186 15.31 2.25 -18.58
N ASP A 187 14.30 2.77 -19.26
CA ASP A 187 13.54 3.92 -18.77
C ASP A 187 12.53 3.47 -17.71
N GLU A 188 12.69 3.98 -16.49
CA GLU A 188 11.83 3.66 -15.35
C GLU A 188 10.37 4.07 -15.58
N SER A 189 10.12 5.20 -16.25
CA SER A 189 8.77 5.68 -16.51
C SER A 189 8.05 4.76 -17.50
N LEU A 190 8.73 4.34 -18.56
CA LEU A 190 8.17 3.39 -19.52
C LEU A 190 7.95 2.01 -18.90
N LEU A 191 8.85 1.56 -18.01
CA LEU A 191 8.69 0.30 -17.28
C LEU A 191 7.49 0.36 -16.32
N ASN A 192 7.29 1.48 -15.64
CA ASN A 192 6.13 1.67 -14.79
C ASN A 192 4.83 1.69 -15.60
N ILE A 193 4.81 2.34 -16.77
CA ILE A 193 3.64 2.33 -17.68
C ILE A 193 3.39 0.91 -18.20
N SER A 194 4.43 0.14 -18.53
CA SER A 194 4.27 -1.22 -19.05
C SER A 194 3.69 -2.20 -18.03
N SER A 195 3.79 -1.92 -16.74
CA SER A 195 3.18 -2.74 -15.68
C SER A 195 1.64 -2.77 -15.73
N TYR A 196 1.01 -1.86 -16.48
CA TYR A 196 -0.42 -1.89 -16.76
C TYR A 196 -0.81 -2.88 -17.88
N ILE A 197 0.15 -3.51 -18.54
CA ILE A 197 -0.12 -4.46 -19.63
C ILE A 197 -0.12 -5.88 -19.07
N LYS A 198 -1.28 -6.54 -19.06
CA LYS A 198 -1.39 -7.96 -18.71
C LYS A 198 -1.15 -8.85 -19.93
N SER A 199 -1.81 -8.54 -21.04
CA SER A 199 -1.63 -9.26 -22.30
C SER A 199 -1.82 -8.33 -23.49
N ILE A 200 -1.26 -8.75 -24.63
CA ILE A 200 -1.40 -8.09 -25.92
C ILE A 200 -1.85 -9.15 -26.92
N ASN A 201 -2.95 -8.90 -27.62
CA ASN A 201 -3.54 -9.81 -28.59
C ASN A 201 -3.77 -11.23 -28.02
N GLY A 202 -4.19 -11.31 -26.76
CA GLY A 202 -4.44 -12.56 -26.04
C GLY A 202 -3.21 -13.23 -25.43
N GLU A 203 -1.99 -12.77 -25.75
CA GLU A 203 -0.75 -13.32 -25.20
C GLU A 203 -0.32 -12.57 -23.93
N ILE A 204 -0.22 -13.29 -22.81
CA ILE A 204 0.32 -12.75 -21.55
C ILE A 204 1.76 -12.29 -21.78
N LYS A 205 2.11 -11.09 -21.32
CA LYS A 205 3.45 -10.52 -21.46
C LYS A 205 4.17 -10.52 -20.12
N SER A 206 5.48 -10.77 -20.15
CA SER A 206 6.37 -10.47 -19.02
C SER A 206 6.58 -8.96 -18.91
N ALA A 207 7.08 -8.48 -17.77
CA ALA A 207 7.38 -7.05 -17.59
C ALA A 207 8.29 -6.50 -18.70
N MET A 208 9.33 -7.25 -19.07
CA MET A 208 10.26 -6.84 -20.11
C MET A 208 9.64 -6.87 -21.51
N SER A 209 8.81 -7.87 -21.82
CA SER A 209 8.10 -7.91 -23.12
C SER A 209 7.08 -6.78 -23.25
N ALA A 210 6.39 -6.42 -22.16
CA ALA A 210 5.50 -5.27 -22.13
C ALA A 210 6.28 -3.95 -22.25
N TYR A 211 7.42 -3.82 -21.58
CA TYR A 211 8.31 -2.65 -21.69
C TYR A 211 8.75 -2.44 -23.14
N ARG A 212 9.27 -3.49 -23.80
CA ARG A 212 9.69 -3.41 -25.20
C ARG A 212 8.55 -3.09 -26.14
N TYR A 213 7.34 -3.55 -25.84
CA TYR A 213 6.17 -3.15 -26.62
C TYR A 213 5.95 -1.63 -26.55
N ILE A 214 5.90 -1.07 -25.34
CA ILE A 214 5.73 0.38 -25.11
C ILE A 214 6.88 1.20 -25.74
N GLU A 215 8.12 0.76 -25.58
CA GLU A 215 9.32 1.42 -26.10
C GLU A 215 9.30 1.54 -27.64
N ASN A 216 8.64 0.61 -28.33
CA ASN A 216 8.55 0.58 -29.80
C ASN A 216 7.27 1.22 -30.36
N LEU A 217 6.39 1.77 -29.52
CA LEU A 217 5.21 2.50 -29.99
C LEU A 217 5.61 3.83 -30.65
N ASP A 218 4.81 4.25 -31.64
CA ASP A 218 4.88 5.62 -32.11
C ASP A 218 4.36 6.60 -31.03
N ALA A 219 4.80 7.85 -31.10
CA ALA A 219 4.50 8.86 -30.09
C ALA A 219 3.00 9.09 -29.88
N LEU A 220 2.18 8.99 -30.93
CA LEU A 220 0.73 9.19 -30.83
C LEU A 220 0.07 8.02 -30.10
N SER A 221 0.44 6.79 -30.46
CA SER A 221 -0.04 5.58 -29.78
C SER A 221 0.35 5.55 -28.31
N PHE A 222 1.61 5.88 -28.00
CA PHE A 222 2.08 5.99 -26.61
C PHE A 222 1.30 7.06 -25.83
N THR A 223 1.16 8.26 -26.40
CA THR A 223 0.45 9.37 -25.73
C THR A 223 -1.00 9.00 -25.44
N ASN A 224 -1.71 8.38 -26.39
CA ASN A 224 -3.09 7.95 -26.20
C ASN A 224 -3.19 6.90 -25.08
N PHE A 225 -2.29 5.91 -25.08
CA PHE A 225 -2.27 4.88 -24.05
C PHE A 225 -1.96 5.48 -22.67
N ALA A 226 -0.96 6.36 -22.55
CA ALA A 226 -0.59 7.00 -21.30
C ALA A 226 -1.72 7.90 -20.73
N ASN A 227 -2.43 8.62 -21.59
CA ASN A 227 -3.61 9.41 -21.20
C ASN A 227 -4.73 8.50 -20.70
N TYR A 228 -5.03 7.42 -21.42
CA TYR A 228 -6.02 6.44 -20.99
C TYR A 228 -5.66 5.84 -19.61
N MET A 229 -4.40 5.49 -19.38
CA MET A 229 -3.92 5.01 -18.07
C MET A 229 -4.09 6.06 -16.96
N THR A 230 -3.92 7.34 -17.27
CA THR A 230 -4.13 8.44 -16.32
C THR A 230 -5.61 8.57 -15.94
N ASP A 231 -6.51 8.41 -16.91
CA ASP A 231 -7.95 8.54 -16.71
C ASP A 231 -8.55 7.40 -15.88
N VAL A 232 -7.99 6.19 -16.02
CA VAL A 232 -8.45 4.99 -15.30
C VAL A 232 -7.66 4.73 -14.00
N ASN A 233 -6.71 5.61 -13.66
CA ASN A 233 -5.92 5.50 -12.44
C ASN A 233 -6.79 5.69 -11.19
N PHE A 234 -6.53 4.89 -10.17
CA PHE A 234 -7.26 4.92 -8.89
C PHE A 234 -6.29 4.81 -7.72
N GLY A 235 -6.74 5.25 -6.55
CA GLY A 235 -5.95 5.24 -5.32
C GLY A 235 -6.14 6.50 -4.48
N VAL A 236 -5.34 6.59 -3.42
CA VAL A 236 -5.31 7.77 -2.55
C VAL A 236 -4.57 8.91 -3.26
N LYS A 237 -5.19 10.08 -3.36
CA LYS A 237 -4.52 11.28 -3.88
C LYS A 237 -3.41 11.73 -2.91
N PRO A 238 -2.31 12.33 -3.41
CA PRO A 238 -1.18 12.72 -2.58
C PRO A 238 -1.44 14.03 -1.78
N TYR A 239 -2.70 14.46 -1.66
CA TYR A 239 -3.10 15.65 -0.93
C TYR A 239 -4.50 15.49 -0.34
N ILE A 240 -4.78 16.29 0.68
CA ILE A 240 -6.12 16.52 1.20
C ILE A 240 -6.55 17.96 0.86
N GLU A 241 -7.84 18.16 0.63
CA GLU A 241 -8.42 19.49 0.46
C GLU A 241 -9.04 19.95 1.78
N ILE A 242 -8.66 21.13 2.24
CA ILE A 242 -9.15 21.73 3.48
C ILE A 242 -9.87 23.04 3.15
N ASP A 243 -11.12 23.16 3.59
CA ASP A 243 -11.86 24.42 3.48
C ASP A 243 -11.31 25.42 4.52
N CYS A 244 -10.74 26.53 4.04
CA CYS A 244 -10.33 27.63 4.90
C CYS A 244 -11.55 28.48 5.31
N SER A 245 -11.46 29.14 6.45
CA SER A 245 -12.47 30.09 6.95
C SER A 245 -12.78 31.24 5.99
N CYS A 246 -11.87 31.57 5.06
CA CYS A 246 -12.12 32.57 4.01
C CYS A 246 -12.89 32.03 2.79
N GLY A 247 -13.26 30.75 2.77
CA GLY A 247 -13.99 30.08 1.68
C GLY A 247 -13.10 29.47 0.57
N ASN A 248 -11.78 29.66 0.62
CA ASN A 248 -10.85 29.00 -0.30
C ASN A 248 -10.43 27.62 0.18
N LYS A 249 -10.19 26.72 -0.77
CA LYS A 249 -9.61 25.40 -0.51
C LYS A 249 -8.09 25.47 -0.45
N VAL A 250 -7.50 24.77 0.51
CA VAL A 250 -6.06 24.58 0.64
C VAL A 250 -5.75 23.11 0.40
N ALA A 251 -4.91 22.83 -0.59
CA ALA A 251 -4.40 21.48 -0.84
C ALA A 251 -3.15 21.25 0.01
N VAL A 252 -3.23 20.32 0.96
CA VAL A 252 -2.09 19.99 1.84
C VAL A 252 -1.53 18.63 1.44
N PRO A 253 -0.21 18.51 1.17
CA PRO A 253 0.40 17.24 0.83
C PRO A 253 0.19 16.19 1.93
N LEU A 254 -0.22 15.00 1.51
CA LEU A 254 -0.35 13.85 2.39
C LEU A 254 1.04 13.25 2.62
N THR A 255 1.55 13.36 3.84
CA THR A 255 2.88 12.88 4.19
C THR A 255 2.81 11.78 5.24
N PHE A 256 3.58 10.72 5.03
CA PHE A 256 3.79 9.67 6.02
C PHE A 256 4.78 10.18 7.07
N SER A 257 4.26 10.96 8.03
CA SER A 257 5.05 11.53 9.11
C SER A 257 5.01 10.64 10.36
N PRO A 258 6.03 10.71 11.24
CA PRO A 258 5.99 10.05 12.54
C PRO A 258 4.75 10.42 13.34
N ASP A 259 4.35 11.70 13.33
CA ASP A 259 3.19 12.18 14.07
C ASP A 259 1.85 11.62 13.51
N TYR A 260 1.81 11.24 12.22
CA TYR A 260 0.65 10.55 11.66
C TYR A 260 0.47 9.20 12.33
N PHE A 261 1.52 8.36 12.35
CA PHE A 261 1.45 7.01 12.89
C PHE A 261 1.49 6.95 14.42
N MET A 262 2.06 7.96 15.08
CA MET A 262 2.15 8.11 16.53
C MET A 262 1.50 9.43 16.97
N PRO A 263 0.15 9.53 16.92
CA PRO A 263 -0.52 10.76 17.30
C PRO A 263 -0.32 11.05 18.80
N LYS A 264 -0.18 12.33 19.14
CA LYS A 264 -0.14 12.78 20.54
C LYS A 264 -1.54 12.64 21.16
N ILE A 265 -1.72 11.61 21.98
CA ILE A 265 -2.94 11.40 22.76
C ILE A 265 -2.84 12.28 24.02
N LYS A 266 -3.82 13.15 24.22
CA LYS A 266 -3.95 13.97 25.44
C LYS A 266 -5.01 13.39 26.35
#